data_AF-A0AAP8N1C9-F1
#
_entry.id   AF-A0AAP8N1C9-F1
#
_cell.length_a   1.000
_cell.length_b   1.000
_cell.length_c   1.000
_cell.angle_alpha   90.00
_cell.angle_beta   90.00
_cell.angle_gamma   90.00
#
_symmetry.space_group_name_H-M   'P 1'
#
loop_
_entity.id
_entity.type
_entity.pdbx_description
1 polymer ?
#
loop_
_entity_poly.entity_id
_entity_poly.type
_entity_poly.pdbx_seq_one_letter_code
_entity_poly.pdbx_strand_id
1 'polypeptide(L)'
;MSKPLNELLTLLQLEQLELGLFRGESEHLGLPQVYGGQVLGQALSASRYTVPSDRSVHSFHSYFLHPGDPNKSIIYDVENLRDGRSFSTRRVKAIQNGRPIFYLTASYHGEQPGFEHQNAMPDIPGPENFASEGELASKIAEFLPEPIRQTFCGEKAIEVRPVKVVNPLKPHKEEPKQYLWIKANGELPESQLIHQYIMAYASDWGFLVTALHPHEVSLFTPKFQVATIDHSMWFHRPFKMDDWLLYVIESPNAANSRGLVRGEIFDRSGNMVASAVQEGVMRFK
;
A
#
# COMPACT_ATOMS: atom_id res chain seq x y z
N MET A 1 -16.01 -12.76 -4.43
CA MET A 1 -15.31 -11.67 -3.73
C MET A 1 -15.32 -11.98 -2.24
N SER A 2 -14.18 -11.84 -1.54
CA SER A 2 -14.12 -12.03 -0.09
C SER A 2 -14.89 -10.93 0.65
N LYS A 3 -15.33 -11.22 1.89
CA LYS A 3 -16.00 -10.21 2.71
C LYS A 3 -15.08 -9.00 3.00
N PRO A 4 -13.81 -9.18 3.41
CA PRO A 4 -12.90 -8.06 3.63
C PRO A 4 -12.63 -7.22 2.38
N LEU A 5 -12.60 -7.82 1.18
CA LEU A 5 -12.42 -7.05 -0.05
C LEU A 5 -13.64 -6.15 -0.33
N ASN A 6 -14.85 -6.66 -0.11
CA ASN A 6 -16.06 -5.85 -0.25
C ASN A 6 -16.12 -4.71 0.79
N GLU A 7 -15.69 -4.98 2.02
CA GLU A 7 -15.54 -3.97 3.07
C GLU A 7 -14.52 -2.89 2.67
N LEU A 8 -13.36 -3.30 2.13
CA LEU A 8 -12.35 -2.36 1.60
C LEU A 8 -12.89 -1.52 0.45
N LEU A 9 -13.63 -2.10 -0.51
CA LEU A 9 -14.25 -1.34 -1.60
C LEU A 9 -15.25 -0.30 -1.07
N THR A 10 -16.01 -0.66 -0.04
CA THR A 10 -16.93 0.27 0.63
C THR A 10 -16.16 1.36 1.37
N LEU A 11 -15.07 1.01 2.04
CA LEU A 11 -14.20 1.94 2.78
C LEU A 11 -13.55 3.00 1.88
N LEU A 12 -13.29 2.65 0.61
CA LEU A 12 -12.76 3.56 -0.40
C LEU A 12 -13.84 4.45 -1.05
N GLN A 13 -15.13 4.16 -0.82
CA GLN A 13 -16.23 5.03 -1.22
C GLN A 13 -16.47 6.08 -0.13
N LEU A 14 -15.92 7.27 -0.34
CA LEU A 14 -15.97 8.33 0.65
C LEU A 14 -17.32 9.06 0.64
N GLU A 15 -17.77 9.49 1.82
CA GLU A 15 -18.88 10.42 1.97
C GLU A 15 -18.42 11.80 1.49
N GLN A 16 -19.08 12.38 0.49
CA GLN A 16 -18.82 13.77 0.10
C GLN A 16 -19.52 14.73 1.07
N LEU A 17 -18.74 15.61 1.69
CA LEU A 17 -19.23 16.66 2.59
C LEU A 17 -19.41 17.99 1.86
N GLU A 18 -18.50 18.29 0.92
CA GLU A 18 -18.53 19.45 0.03
C GLU A 18 -17.68 19.15 -1.23
N LEU A 19 -17.64 20.08 -2.19
CA LEU A 19 -16.73 20.11 -3.31
C LEU A 19 -15.28 20.06 -2.81
N GLY A 20 -14.61 18.96 -3.12
CA GLY A 20 -13.22 18.74 -2.68
C GLY A 20 -13.10 18.34 -1.21
N LEU A 21 -14.19 18.15 -0.47
CA LEU A 21 -14.14 17.76 0.94
C LEU A 21 -14.89 16.46 1.18
N PHE A 22 -14.19 15.45 1.70
CA PHE A 22 -14.71 14.10 1.86
C PHE A 22 -14.45 13.56 3.27
N ARG A 23 -15.27 12.60 3.71
CA ARG A 23 -15.07 11.81 4.92
C ARG A 23 -14.90 10.34 4.56
N GLY A 24 -13.83 9.74 5.08
CA GLY A 24 -13.61 8.30 5.05
C GLY A 24 -13.65 7.71 6.44
N GLU A 25 -14.26 6.55 6.58
CA GLU A 25 -14.18 5.77 7.82
C GLU A 25 -12.81 5.09 7.93
N SER A 26 -12.48 4.61 9.14
CA SER A 26 -11.25 3.87 9.39
C SER A 26 -11.53 2.40 9.63
N GLU A 27 -10.69 1.53 9.06
CA GLU A 27 -10.70 0.10 9.33
C GLU A 27 -9.80 -0.21 10.51
N HIS A 28 -10.30 -1.02 11.44
CA HIS A 28 -9.51 -1.49 12.57
C HIS A 28 -8.85 -2.83 12.24
N LEU A 29 -7.70 -2.78 11.56
CA LEU A 29 -6.91 -3.96 11.21
C LEU A 29 -6.20 -4.64 12.41
N GLY A 30 -6.49 -4.26 13.65
CA GLY A 30 -5.78 -4.74 14.84
C GLY A 30 -4.43 -4.06 15.07
N LEU A 31 -4.10 -3.07 14.23
CA LEU A 31 -2.93 -2.22 14.35
C LEU A 31 -3.18 -1.05 15.32
N PRO A 32 -2.14 -0.52 16.00
CA PRO A 32 -2.30 0.56 16.97
C PRO A 32 -2.67 1.91 16.35
N GLN A 33 -2.52 2.05 15.03
CA GLN A 33 -2.78 3.28 14.28
C GLN A 33 -3.42 2.91 12.94
N VAL A 34 -4.07 3.88 12.29
CA VAL A 34 -4.61 3.71 10.93
C VAL A 34 -3.51 3.19 10.00
N TYR A 35 -3.86 2.19 9.19
CA TYR A 35 -2.96 1.60 8.21
C TYR A 35 -2.63 2.60 7.09
N GLY A 36 -1.34 2.72 6.74
CA GLY A 36 -0.88 3.71 5.76
C GLY A 36 -1.52 3.54 4.39
N GLY A 37 -1.64 2.28 3.93
CA GLY A 37 -2.35 1.93 2.70
C GLY A 37 -3.82 2.39 2.67
N GLN A 38 -4.53 2.40 3.81
CA GLN A 38 -5.88 2.94 3.88
C GLN A 38 -5.89 4.43 3.53
N VAL A 39 -4.99 5.21 4.15
CA VAL A 39 -4.91 6.65 3.94
C VAL A 39 -4.53 6.96 2.48
N LEU A 40 -3.63 6.17 1.90
CA LEU A 40 -3.23 6.27 0.49
C LEU A 40 -4.41 6.03 -0.45
N GLY A 41 -5.10 4.89 -0.30
CA GLY A 41 -6.24 4.52 -1.14
C GLY A 41 -7.39 5.53 -1.03
N GLN A 42 -7.74 5.95 0.18
CA GLN A 42 -8.79 6.94 0.39
C GLN A 42 -8.40 8.33 -0.16
N ALA A 43 -7.15 8.77 0.00
CA ALA A 43 -6.70 10.05 -0.56
C ALA A 43 -6.77 10.07 -2.10
N LEU A 44 -6.39 8.97 -2.76
CA LEU A 44 -6.54 8.84 -4.22
C LEU A 44 -8.00 8.80 -4.66
N SER A 45 -8.87 8.10 -3.89
CA SER A 45 -10.31 8.11 -4.12
C SER A 45 -10.89 9.53 -4.01
N ALA A 46 -10.59 10.25 -2.93
CA ALA A 46 -11.03 11.63 -2.70
C ALA A 46 -10.63 12.56 -3.86
N SER A 47 -9.35 12.53 -4.25
CA SER A 47 -8.84 13.41 -5.30
C SER A 47 -9.45 13.14 -6.66
N ARG A 48 -9.81 11.88 -6.96
CA ARG A 48 -10.40 11.53 -8.25
C ARG A 48 -11.73 12.20 -8.55
N TYR A 49 -12.59 12.40 -7.54
CA TYR A 49 -13.86 13.09 -7.69
C TYR A 49 -13.70 14.54 -8.17
N THR A 50 -12.50 15.10 -8.10
CA THR A 50 -12.17 16.47 -8.52
C THR A 50 -11.43 16.54 -9.86
N VAL A 51 -11.21 15.42 -10.55
CA VAL A 51 -10.41 15.30 -11.78
C VAL A 51 -11.33 14.94 -12.97
N PRO A 52 -11.07 15.47 -14.19
CA PRO A 52 -11.77 15.05 -15.41
C PRO A 52 -11.85 13.53 -15.59
N SER A 53 -12.94 13.05 -16.20
CA SER A 53 -13.24 11.62 -16.24
C SER A 53 -12.27 10.79 -17.09
N ASP A 54 -11.60 11.43 -18.04
CA ASP A 54 -10.66 10.89 -19.02
C ASP A 54 -9.21 10.79 -18.51
N ARG A 55 -8.96 11.13 -17.25
CA ARG A 55 -7.62 11.08 -16.65
C ARG A 55 -7.54 10.03 -15.54
N SER A 56 -6.46 9.26 -15.55
CA SER A 56 -6.08 8.33 -14.48
C SER A 56 -4.89 8.86 -13.71
N VAL A 57 -4.73 8.43 -12.46
CA VAL A 57 -3.52 8.77 -11.70
C VAL A 57 -2.33 8.07 -12.34
N HIS A 58 -1.22 8.78 -12.54
CA HIS A 58 0.03 8.19 -13.03
C HIS A 58 1.14 8.29 -11.98
N SER A 59 1.03 9.19 -11.00
CA SER A 59 1.94 9.21 -9.86
C SER A 59 1.34 9.91 -8.66
N PHE A 60 1.88 9.61 -7.49
CA PHE A 60 1.68 10.41 -6.29
C PHE A 60 2.91 10.40 -5.39
N HIS A 61 2.98 11.41 -4.53
CA HIS A 61 3.96 11.53 -3.45
C HIS A 61 3.24 11.89 -2.16
N SER A 62 3.66 11.31 -1.05
CA SER A 62 2.95 11.54 0.22
C SER A 62 3.86 11.53 1.44
N TYR A 63 3.43 12.20 2.50
CA TYR A 63 4.10 12.22 3.80
C TYR A 63 3.10 11.95 4.92
N PHE A 64 3.48 11.06 5.84
CA PHE A 64 2.78 10.77 7.09
C PHE A 64 3.35 11.65 8.20
N LEU A 65 2.51 12.53 8.76
CA LEU A 65 2.93 13.52 9.75
C LEU A 65 2.63 13.07 11.18
N HIS A 66 1.48 12.43 11.37
CA HIS A 66 1.02 11.99 12.69
C HIS A 66 0.31 10.63 12.58
N PRO A 67 0.37 9.79 13.62
CA PRO A 67 -0.37 8.54 13.66
C PRO A 67 -1.87 8.83 13.63
N GLY A 68 -2.60 8.11 12.77
CA GLY A 68 -4.05 8.16 12.72
C GLY A 68 -4.71 7.31 13.83
N ASP A 69 -5.82 7.78 14.36
CA ASP A 69 -6.68 7.07 15.32
C ASP A 69 -7.68 6.18 14.56
N PRO A 70 -7.60 4.84 14.66
CA PRO A 70 -8.46 3.92 13.90
C PRO A 70 -9.92 3.93 14.37
N ASN A 71 -10.23 4.58 15.50
CA ASN A 71 -11.61 4.70 16.01
C ASN A 71 -12.32 5.96 15.53
N LYS A 72 -11.69 6.72 14.63
CA LYS A 72 -12.22 7.99 14.11
C LYS A 72 -12.18 8.00 12.59
N SER A 73 -13.16 8.68 12.00
CA SER A 73 -13.14 9.01 10.59
C SER A 73 -12.02 10.00 10.26
N ILE A 74 -11.70 10.09 8.98
CA ILE A 74 -10.65 10.95 8.42
C ILE A 74 -11.31 11.91 7.43
N ILE A 75 -11.02 13.21 7.56
CA ILE A 75 -11.46 14.21 6.58
C ILE A 75 -10.37 14.37 5.53
N TYR A 76 -10.74 14.27 4.26
CA TYR A 76 -9.87 14.49 3.11
C TYR A 76 -10.26 15.79 2.42
N ASP A 77 -9.37 16.77 2.49
CA ASP A 77 -9.51 18.09 1.87
C ASP A 77 -8.61 18.15 0.63
N VAL A 78 -9.23 18.30 -0.54
CA VAL A 78 -8.63 18.21 -1.87
C VAL A 78 -8.50 19.60 -2.48
N GLU A 79 -7.26 20.03 -2.65
CA GLU A 79 -6.87 21.25 -3.33
C GLU A 79 -6.60 20.96 -4.83
N ASN A 80 -7.24 21.73 -5.72
CA ASN A 80 -6.88 21.75 -7.13
C ASN A 80 -5.67 22.65 -7.35
N LEU A 81 -4.50 22.04 -7.56
CA LEU A 81 -3.26 22.78 -7.83
C LEU A 81 -3.19 23.26 -9.29
N ARG A 82 -3.67 22.44 -10.23
CA ARG A 82 -3.58 22.73 -11.66
C ARG A 82 -4.51 21.83 -12.47
N ASP A 83 -5.19 22.42 -13.46
CA ASP A 83 -5.72 21.73 -14.63
C ASP A 83 -5.07 22.28 -15.89
N GLY A 84 -4.10 21.53 -16.41
CA GLY A 84 -3.47 21.81 -17.70
C GLY A 84 -4.15 21.06 -18.84
N ARG A 85 -3.64 21.28 -20.05
CA ARG A 85 -4.10 20.58 -21.26
C ARG A 85 -3.99 19.06 -21.14
N SER A 86 -2.86 18.56 -20.65
CA SER A 86 -2.59 17.12 -20.52
C SER A 86 -2.68 16.60 -19.09
N PHE A 87 -2.28 17.42 -18.11
CA PHE A 87 -2.13 16.98 -16.71
C PHE A 87 -3.07 17.70 -15.75
N SER A 88 -3.59 16.97 -14.77
CA SER A 88 -4.25 17.52 -13.58
C SER A 88 -3.41 17.21 -12.36
N THR A 89 -3.25 18.17 -11.46
CA THR A 89 -2.54 17.98 -10.20
C THR A 89 -3.46 18.30 -9.04
N ARG A 90 -3.53 17.39 -8.06
CA ARG A 90 -4.32 17.54 -6.83
C ARG A 90 -3.43 17.36 -5.62
N ARG A 91 -3.69 18.14 -4.58
CA ARG A 91 -3.11 17.92 -3.25
C ARG A 91 -4.22 17.53 -2.29
N VAL A 92 -4.00 16.48 -1.51
CA VAL A 92 -4.94 15.96 -0.54
C VAL A 92 -4.33 16.10 0.85
N LYS A 93 -5.11 16.67 1.76
CA LYS A 93 -4.77 16.80 3.18
C LYS A 93 -5.73 15.90 3.96
N ALA A 94 -5.19 14.87 4.60
CA ALA A 94 -5.96 14.02 5.51
C ALA A 94 -5.88 14.58 6.94
N ILE A 95 -7.03 14.71 7.60
CA ILE A 95 -7.19 15.44 8.86
C ILE A 95 -7.89 14.55 9.88
N GLN A 96 -7.34 14.51 11.09
CA GLN A 96 -8.00 13.98 12.28
C GLN A 96 -7.74 14.90 13.47
N ASN A 97 -8.73 15.02 14.36
CA ASN A 97 -8.64 15.86 15.57
C ASN A 97 -8.19 17.31 15.27
N GLY A 98 -8.64 17.87 14.14
CA GLY A 98 -8.32 19.25 13.74
C GLY A 98 -6.88 19.49 13.26
N ARG A 99 -6.07 18.44 13.05
CA ARG A 99 -4.69 18.56 12.55
C ARG A 99 -4.44 17.65 11.34
N PRO A 100 -3.55 18.04 10.42
CA PRO A 100 -3.17 17.18 9.30
C PRO A 100 -2.39 15.97 9.81
N ILE A 101 -2.81 14.77 9.45
CA ILE A 101 -2.09 13.52 9.72
C ILE A 101 -1.25 13.07 8.53
N PHE A 102 -1.61 13.52 7.32
CA PHE A 102 -0.99 13.09 6.08
C PHE A 102 -1.25 14.10 4.95
N TYR A 103 -0.30 14.20 4.02
CA TYR A 103 -0.46 14.91 2.75
C TYR A 103 -0.11 14.00 1.59
N LEU A 104 -0.83 14.14 0.48
CA LEU A 104 -0.51 13.51 -0.79
C LEU A 104 -0.64 14.54 -1.92
N THR A 105 0.28 14.50 -2.88
CA THR A 105 0.15 15.22 -4.15
C THR A 105 0.10 14.18 -5.26
N ALA A 106 -1.01 14.14 -6.00
CA ALA A 106 -1.21 13.23 -7.12
C ALA A 106 -1.24 13.98 -8.45
N SER A 107 -0.69 13.34 -9.47
CA SER A 107 -0.71 13.79 -10.85
C SER A 107 -1.48 12.81 -11.72
N TYR A 108 -2.33 13.36 -12.58
CA TYR A 108 -3.25 12.62 -13.44
C TYR A 108 -3.01 13.00 -14.89
N HIS A 109 -3.14 12.02 -15.78
CA HIS A 109 -2.90 12.18 -17.21
C HIS A 109 -3.89 11.29 -17.98
N GLY A 110 -4.27 11.71 -19.19
CA GLY A 110 -5.06 10.86 -20.09
C GLY A 110 -4.17 9.90 -20.88
N GLU A 111 -4.74 8.82 -21.43
CA GLU A 111 -3.96 7.88 -22.24
C GLU A 111 -3.47 8.54 -23.54
N GLN A 112 -2.18 8.34 -23.84
CA GLN A 112 -1.55 8.81 -25.07
C GLN A 112 -0.43 7.84 -25.51
N PRO A 113 -0.26 7.58 -26.81
CA PRO A 113 0.89 6.79 -27.31
C PRO A 113 2.23 7.46 -26.97
N GLY A 114 3.27 6.65 -26.78
CA GLY A 114 4.60 7.15 -26.41
C GLY A 114 5.71 6.13 -26.62
N PHE A 115 6.90 6.45 -26.10
CA PHE A 115 8.05 5.54 -26.10
C PHE A 115 7.90 4.48 -25.01
N GLU A 116 8.37 3.27 -25.28
CA GLU A 116 8.26 2.14 -24.36
C GLU A 116 9.60 1.46 -24.09
N HIS A 117 9.87 1.24 -22.81
CA HIS A 117 10.87 0.32 -22.28
C HIS A 117 10.49 -0.05 -20.84
N GLN A 118 11.14 -1.05 -20.26
CA GLN A 118 11.01 -1.41 -18.84
C GLN A 118 12.19 -2.28 -18.42
N ASN A 119 12.36 -2.45 -17.10
CA ASN A 119 13.22 -3.49 -16.55
C ASN A 119 12.60 -4.87 -16.81
N ALA A 120 13.45 -5.91 -16.90
CA ALA A 120 12.98 -7.28 -17.02
C ALA A 120 12.45 -7.78 -15.67
N MET A 121 11.30 -8.46 -15.67
CA MET A 121 10.81 -9.16 -14.49
C MET A 121 11.82 -10.24 -14.06
N PRO A 122 12.16 -10.36 -12.77
CA PRO A 122 13.02 -11.44 -12.29
C PRO A 122 12.35 -12.81 -12.46
N ASP A 123 13.16 -13.85 -12.65
CA ASP A 123 12.70 -15.23 -12.75
C ASP A 123 12.29 -15.77 -11.37
N ILE A 124 11.02 -15.60 -11.04
CA ILE A 124 10.40 -16.03 -9.78
C ILE A 124 9.29 -17.03 -10.13
N PRO A 125 9.24 -18.20 -9.47
CA PRO A 125 8.15 -19.16 -9.68
C PRO A 125 6.77 -18.53 -9.51
N GLY A 126 5.76 -19.09 -10.18
CA GLY A 126 4.39 -18.60 -10.06
C GLY A 126 3.84 -18.69 -8.62
N PRO A 127 2.82 -17.88 -8.29
CA PRO A 127 2.20 -17.81 -6.96
C PRO A 127 1.68 -19.14 -6.44
N GLU A 128 1.37 -20.10 -7.33
CA GLU A 128 0.91 -21.44 -6.99
C GLU A 128 1.93 -22.25 -6.19
N ASN A 129 3.22 -21.86 -6.23
CA ASN A 129 4.31 -22.53 -5.51
C ASN A 129 4.48 -22.04 -4.07
N PHE A 130 3.73 -21.01 -3.65
CA PHE A 130 3.91 -20.35 -2.36
C PHE A 130 2.62 -20.36 -1.56
N ALA A 131 2.74 -20.56 -0.25
CA ALA A 131 1.63 -20.43 0.68
C ALA A 131 1.30 -18.94 0.89
N SER A 132 0.02 -18.64 1.06
CA SER A 132 -0.45 -17.33 1.48
C SER A 132 -0.08 -17.02 2.93
N GLU A 133 0.01 -15.74 3.28
CA GLU A 133 0.21 -15.30 4.66
C GLU A 133 -0.87 -15.87 5.59
N GLY A 134 -2.13 -15.98 5.13
CA GLY A 134 -3.20 -16.60 5.91
C GLY A 134 -2.98 -18.09 6.18
N GLU A 135 -2.51 -18.86 5.19
CA GLU A 135 -2.15 -20.27 5.36
C GLU A 135 -0.93 -20.43 6.28
N LEU A 136 0.07 -19.56 6.15
CA LEU A 136 1.25 -19.54 7.01
C LEU A 136 0.88 -19.21 8.46
N ALA A 137 0.06 -18.18 8.66
CA ALA A 137 -0.41 -17.78 9.98
C ALA A 137 -1.26 -18.88 10.64
N SER A 138 -2.11 -19.57 9.86
CA SER A 138 -2.93 -20.69 10.36
C SER A 138 -2.09 -21.85 10.91
N LYS A 139 -0.91 -22.12 10.33
CA LYS A 139 0.01 -23.17 10.81
C LYS A 139 0.61 -22.89 12.19
N ILE A 140 0.65 -21.62 12.60
CA ILE A 140 1.20 -21.19 13.89
C ILE A 140 0.14 -20.59 14.82
N ALA A 141 -1.13 -20.58 14.41
CA ALA A 141 -2.21 -19.86 15.07
C ALA A 141 -2.40 -20.25 16.54
N GLU A 142 -2.16 -21.52 16.89
CA GLU A 142 -2.24 -22.02 18.27
C GLU A 142 -1.15 -21.47 19.19
N PHE A 143 -0.03 -21.00 18.62
CA PHE A 143 1.09 -20.40 19.34
C PHE A 143 1.05 -18.86 19.34
N LEU A 144 0.11 -18.26 18.61
CA LEU A 144 -0.04 -16.81 18.54
C LEU A 144 -0.95 -16.31 19.67
N PRO A 145 -0.58 -15.22 20.36
CA PRO A 145 -1.48 -14.49 21.23
C PRO A 145 -2.79 -14.11 20.51
N GLU A 146 -3.91 -14.15 21.22
CA GLU A 146 -5.25 -13.88 20.67
C GLU A 146 -5.33 -12.62 19.78
N PRO A 147 -4.76 -11.45 20.17
CA PRO A 147 -4.84 -10.25 19.34
C PRO A 147 -4.09 -10.40 18.01
N ILE A 148 -2.98 -11.13 18.00
CA ILE A 148 -2.18 -11.39 16.81
C ILE A 148 -2.94 -12.38 15.92
N ARG A 149 -3.56 -13.41 16.50
CA ARG A 149 -4.36 -14.38 15.75
C ARG A 149 -5.54 -13.72 15.04
N GLN A 150 -6.29 -12.86 15.73
CA GLN A 150 -7.40 -12.10 15.12
C GLN A 150 -6.93 -11.19 13.98
N THR A 151 -5.74 -10.60 14.13
CA THR A 151 -5.17 -9.70 13.13
C THR A 151 -4.63 -10.46 11.91
N PHE A 152 -3.96 -11.60 12.08
CA PHE A 152 -3.16 -12.21 11.01
C PHE A 152 -3.71 -13.54 10.46
N CYS A 153 -4.62 -14.23 11.16
CA CYS A 153 -5.16 -15.52 10.72
C CYS A 153 -6.51 -15.44 10.00
N GLY A 154 -7.09 -14.24 9.89
CA GLY A 154 -8.36 -14.01 9.20
C GLY A 154 -8.22 -13.92 7.68
N GLU A 155 -9.35 -14.06 6.98
CA GLU A 155 -9.45 -13.71 5.57
C GLU A 155 -9.03 -12.25 5.36
N LYS A 156 -8.35 -11.96 4.24
CA LYS A 156 -7.83 -10.62 3.92
C LYS A 156 -8.42 -10.09 2.62
N ALA A 157 -8.45 -8.76 2.49
CA ALA A 157 -8.85 -8.08 1.27
C ALA A 157 -7.82 -8.29 0.15
N ILE A 158 -6.53 -8.33 0.52
CA ILE A 158 -5.41 -8.64 -0.36
C ILE A 158 -4.84 -10.00 0.04
N GLU A 159 -4.77 -10.92 -0.91
CA GLU A 159 -4.04 -12.16 -0.77
C GLU A 159 -2.56 -11.89 -1.04
N VAL A 160 -1.70 -12.25 -0.09
CA VAL A 160 -0.24 -12.09 -0.18
C VAL A 160 0.42 -13.45 -0.04
N ARG A 161 1.32 -13.79 -0.95
CA ARG A 161 2.13 -15.02 -0.92
C ARG A 161 3.62 -14.65 -0.97
N PRO A 162 4.33 -14.68 0.17
CA PRO A 162 5.74 -14.38 0.20
C PRO A 162 6.55 -15.53 -0.43
N VAL A 163 7.51 -15.18 -1.30
CA VAL A 163 8.45 -16.16 -1.89
C VAL A 163 9.39 -16.72 -0.83
N LYS A 164 9.75 -15.90 0.16
CA LYS A 164 10.57 -16.28 1.31
C LYS A 164 9.91 -15.81 2.59
N VAL A 165 9.75 -16.73 3.54
CA VAL A 165 9.12 -16.46 4.84
C VAL A 165 10.19 -16.11 5.86
N VAL A 166 10.16 -14.89 6.39
CA VAL A 166 10.94 -14.50 7.56
C VAL A 166 10.04 -14.65 8.79
N ASN A 167 10.42 -15.50 9.75
CA ASN A 167 9.64 -15.67 10.97
C ASN A 167 9.70 -14.38 11.81
N PRO A 168 8.58 -13.67 11.99
CA PRO A 168 8.60 -12.40 12.71
C PRO A 168 8.87 -12.56 14.21
N LEU A 169 8.63 -13.73 14.80
CA LEU A 169 8.88 -14.04 16.21
C LEU A 169 10.33 -14.48 16.47
N LYS A 170 11.03 -14.91 15.42
CA LYS A 170 12.44 -15.31 15.47
C LYS A 170 13.15 -14.81 14.21
N PRO A 171 13.29 -13.47 14.05
CA PRO A 171 13.95 -12.91 12.89
C PRO A 171 15.42 -13.36 12.86
N HIS A 172 15.91 -13.62 11.66
CA HIS A 172 17.31 -13.91 11.37
C HIS A 172 17.78 -12.99 10.25
N LYS A 173 19.10 -12.82 10.10
CA LYS A 173 19.64 -11.97 9.04
C LYS A 173 19.29 -12.54 7.68
N GLU A 174 18.82 -11.66 6.83
CA GLU A 174 18.48 -11.92 5.45
C GLU A 174 18.97 -10.78 4.57
N GLU A 175 19.11 -11.05 3.28
CA GLU A 175 19.34 -10.00 2.30
C GLU A 175 18.22 -8.96 2.39
N PRO A 176 18.50 -7.66 2.18
CA PRO A 176 17.51 -6.59 2.16
C PRO A 176 16.65 -6.65 0.88
N LYS A 177 16.10 -7.82 0.56
CA LYS A 177 15.31 -8.09 -0.64
C LYS A 177 14.18 -9.05 -0.31
N GLN A 178 13.02 -8.84 -0.91
CA GLN A 178 11.91 -9.78 -0.87
C GLN A 178 11.06 -9.73 -2.14
N TYR A 179 10.26 -10.78 -2.31
CA TYR A 179 9.32 -10.90 -3.42
C TYR A 179 7.99 -11.35 -2.86
N LEU A 180 6.93 -10.62 -3.19
CA LEU A 180 5.57 -10.90 -2.76
C LEU A 180 4.71 -11.07 -4.00
N TRP A 181 4.03 -12.21 -4.12
CA TRP A 181 2.89 -12.28 -5.02
C TRP A 181 1.67 -11.70 -4.31
N ILE A 182 1.01 -10.72 -4.94
CA ILE A 182 -0.15 -10.04 -4.38
C ILE A 182 -1.30 -10.04 -5.38
N LYS A 183 -2.53 -10.16 -4.87
CA LYS A 183 -3.76 -9.85 -5.62
C LYS A 183 -4.90 -9.53 -4.67
N ALA A 184 -5.93 -8.86 -5.17
CA ALA A 184 -7.19 -8.74 -4.47
C ALA A 184 -7.83 -10.12 -4.30
N ASN A 185 -8.40 -10.36 -3.12
CA ASN A 185 -9.04 -11.63 -2.78
C ASN A 185 -10.49 -11.68 -3.31
N GLY A 186 -10.62 -11.64 -4.64
CA GLY A 186 -11.90 -11.62 -5.33
C GLY A 186 -11.86 -10.78 -6.61
N GLU A 187 -12.94 -10.86 -7.38
CA GLU A 187 -13.13 -10.06 -8.59
C GLU A 187 -13.34 -8.58 -8.25
N LEU A 188 -12.72 -7.68 -9.00
CA LEU A 188 -12.87 -6.24 -8.88
C LEU A 188 -13.70 -5.68 -10.06
N PRO A 189 -14.35 -4.52 -9.89
CA PRO A 189 -14.96 -3.85 -11.04
C PRO A 189 -13.88 -3.40 -12.04
N GLU A 190 -14.19 -3.46 -13.34
CA GLU A 190 -13.28 -3.17 -14.47
C GLU A 190 -12.74 -1.72 -14.54
N SER A 191 -12.99 -0.89 -13.53
CA SER A 191 -12.48 0.48 -13.47
C SER A 191 -11.01 0.48 -13.06
N GLN A 192 -10.13 0.93 -13.97
CA GLN A 192 -8.68 1.06 -13.70
C GLN A 192 -8.39 1.88 -12.43
N LEU A 193 -9.24 2.85 -12.11
CA LEU A 193 -9.12 3.68 -10.91
C LEU A 193 -9.23 2.84 -9.63
N ILE A 194 -10.14 1.87 -9.59
CA ILE A 194 -10.31 0.99 -8.43
C ILE A 194 -9.07 0.12 -8.28
N HIS A 195 -8.57 -0.46 -9.37
CA HIS A 195 -7.31 -1.22 -9.33
C HIS A 195 -6.14 -0.37 -8.84
N GLN A 196 -6.05 0.91 -9.23
CA GLN A 196 -5.03 1.85 -8.77
C GLN A 196 -5.13 2.16 -7.27
N TYR A 197 -6.33 2.35 -6.72
CA TYR A 197 -6.50 2.63 -5.29
C TYR A 197 -6.22 1.41 -4.43
N ILE A 198 -6.67 0.23 -4.88
CA ILE A 198 -6.39 -1.04 -4.21
C ILE A 198 -4.89 -1.36 -4.27
N MET A 199 -4.21 -1.05 -5.37
CA MET A 199 -2.75 -1.19 -5.46
C MET A 199 -2.03 -0.21 -4.51
N ALA A 200 -2.49 1.05 -4.39
CA ALA A 200 -1.92 1.99 -3.42
C ALA A 200 -2.19 1.56 -1.97
N TYR A 201 -3.31 0.88 -1.71
CA TYR A 201 -3.58 0.25 -0.41
C TYR A 201 -2.63 -0.93 -0.17
N ALA A 202 -2.43 -1.78 -1.17
CA ALA A 202 -1.59 -2.98 -1.05
C ALA A 202 -0.09 -2.67 -1.00
N SER A 203 0.36 -1.56 -1.62
CA SER A 203 1.78 -1.24 -1.79
C SER A 203 2.54 -0.94 -0.50
N ASP A 204 1.82 -0.57 0.58
CA ASP A 204 2.39 -0.33 1.90
C ASP A 204 2.53 -1.62 2.74
N TRP A 205 1.84 -2.71 2.34
CA TRP A 205 1.90 -3.99 3.07
C TRP A 205 3.21 -4.72 2.78
N GLY A 206 3.91 -5.14 3.83
CA GLY A 206 5.17 -5.86 3.69
C GLY A 206 6.33 -5.03 3.10
N PHE A 207 6.15 -3.73 2.84
CA PHE A 207 7.13 -2.94 2.08
C PHE A 207 8.33 -2.51 2.93
N LEU A 208 8.14 -1.62 3.92
CA LEU A 208 9.21 -1.09 4.77
C LEU A 208 9.92 -2.16 5.61
N VAL A 209 9.24 -3.26 5.95
CA VAL A 209 9.84 -4.34 6.75
C VAL A 209 11.02 -5.02 6.04
N THR A 210 11.14 -4.90 4.72
CA THR A 210 12.33 -5.37 3.97
C THR A 210 13.62 -4.77 4.52
N ALA A 211 13.58 -3.50 4.94
CA ALA A 211 14.74 -2.81 5.48
C ALA A 211 15.18 -3.35 6.85
N LEU A 212 14.37 -4.22 7.48
CA LEU A 212 14.71 -4.89 8.74
C LEU A 212 15.47 -6.20 8.54
N HIS A 213 15.40 -6.79 7.35
CA HIS A 213 15.95 -8.12 7.05
C HIS A 213 17.43 -8.26 7.44
N PRO A 214 18.32 -7.27 7.21
CA PRO A 214 19.73 -7.41 7.57
C PRO A 214 20.03 -7.32 9.08
N HIS A 215 19.02 -7.07 9.93
CA HIS A 215 19.21 -6.54 11.28
C HIS A 215 18.65 -7.41 12.41
N GLU A 216 18.10 -8.60 12.13
CA GLU A 216 17.54 -9.52 13.15
C GLU A 216 16.45 -8.87 14.03
N VAL A 217 15.68 -7.96 13.45
CA VAL A 217 14.55 -7.30 14.12
C VAL A 217 13.28 -7.43 13.26
N SER A 218 12.13 -7.32 13.91
CA SER A 218 10.81 -7.35 13.26
C SER A 218 9.88 -6.34 13.94
N LEU A 219 8.66 -6.20 13.41
CA LEU A 219 7.60 -5.41 14.04
C LEU A 219 7.23 -5.89 15.46
N PHE A 220 7.60 -7.12 15.83
CA PHE A 220 7.32 -7.71 17.13
C PHE A 220 8.51 -7.64 18.09
N THR A 221 9.66 -7.14 17.65
CA THR A 221 10.82 -6.95 18.53
C THR A 221 10.46 -5.95 19.64
N PRO A 222 10.61 -6.31 20.94
CA PRO A 222 10.26 -5.43 22.03
C PRO A 222 10.97 -4.07 21.97
N LYS A 223 10.24 -3.00 22.25
CA LYS A 223 10.70 -1.60 22.19
C LYS A 223 11.18 -1.15 20.80
N PHE A 224 11.06 -1.96 19.77
CA PHE A 224 11.37 -1.54 18.42
C PHE A 224 10.18 -0.78 17.82
N GLN A 225 10.47 0.28 17.07
CA GLN A 225 9.48 1.13 16.42
C GLN A 225 9.80 1.22 14.94
N VAL A 226 8.77 0.96 14.14
CA VAL A 226 8.77 1.19 12.69
C VAL A 226 7.58 2.09 12.36
N ALA A 227 7.82 3.12 11.54
CA ALA A 227 6.76 4.01 11.07
C ALA A 227 7.14 4.62 9.72
N THR A 228 6.21 4.60 8.78
CA THR A 228 6.36 5.25 7.47
C THR A 228 6.53 6.76 7.64
N ILE A 229 7.47 7.36 6.90
CA ILE A 229 7.65 8.82 6.79
C ILE A 229 6.97 9.30 5.52
N ASP A 230 7.27 8.66 4.39
CA ASP A 230 6.76 9.00 3.07
C ASP A 230 6.45 7.73 2.26
N HIS A 231 5.56 7.87 1.27
CA HIS A 231 5.28 6.85 0.27
C HIS A 231 5.02 7.52 -1.06
N SER A 232 5.69 7.05 -2.11
CA SER A 232 5.52 7.54 -3.48
C SER A 232 5.31 6.37 -4.42
N MET A 233 4.45 6.55 -5.42
CA MET A 233 4.19 5.52 -6.40
C MET A 233 3.98 6.11 -7.79
N TRP A 234 4.36 5.34 -8.80
CA TRP A 234 4.18 5.66 -10.21
C TRP A 234 3.49 4.49 -10.90
N PHE A 235 2.41 4.77 -11.61
CA PHE A 235 1.66 3.81 -12.41
C PHE A 235 2.07 3.96 -13.87
N HIS A 236 2.60 2.89 -14.45
CA HIS A 236 3.21 2.90 -15.78
C HIS A 236 2.28 2.36 -16.85
N ARG A 237 1.49 1.34 -16.50
CA ARG A 237 0.64 0.59 -17.43
C ARG A 237 -0.70 0.24 -16.75
N PRO A 238 -1.78 0.02 -17.52
CA PRO A 238 -2.99 -0.60 -17.01
C PRO A 238 -2.72 -2.00 -16.44
N PHE A 239 -3.49 -2.42 -15.45
CA PHE A 239 -3.29 -3.70 -14.78
C PHE A 239 -4.56 -4.11 -14.01
N LYS A 240 -4.69 -5.41 -13.77
CA LYS A 240 -5.75 -5.99 -12.97
C LYS A 240 -5.21 -6.37 -11.59
N MET A 241 -5.67 -5.65 -10.58
CA MET A 241 -5.32 -5.91 -9.17
C MET A 241 -5.95 -7.20 -8.62
N ASP A 242 -6.97 -7.75 -9.27
CA ASP A 242 -7.56 -9.07 -9.00
C ASP A 242 -6.87 -10.22 -9.76
N ASP A 243 -5.89 -9.91 -10.62
CA ASP A 243 -4.89 -10.85 -11.12
C ASP A 243 -3.61 -10.77 -10.29
N TRP A 244 -2.80 -11.83 -10.37
CA TRP A 244 -1.53 -11.88 -9.64
C TRP A 244 -0.51 -10.87 -10.17
N LEU A 245 0.01 -10.07 -9.25
CA LEU A 245 1.14 -9.17 -9.48
C LEU A 245 2.33 -9.61 -8.62
N LEU A 246 3.54 -9.54 -9.19
CA LEU A 246 4.79 -9.75 -8.47
C LEU A 246 5.31 -8.40 -7.98
N TYR A 247 5.39 -8.24 -6.66
CA TYR A 247 6.00 -7.09 -6.01
C TYR A 247 7.44 -7.43 -5.61
N VAL A 248 8.40 -6.86 -6.35
CA VAL A 248 9.83 -7.01 -6.14
C VAL A 248 10.31 -5.86 -5.27
N ILE A 249 10.79 -6.15 -4.05
CA ILE A 249 11.14 -5.13 -3.07
C ILE A 249 12.59 -5.28 -2.65
N GLU A 250 13.29 -4.16 -2.52
CA GLU A 250 14.64 -4.09 -1.97
C GLU A 250 14.82 -2.90 -1.02
N SER A 251 15.77 -2.99 -0.09
CA SER A 251 16.24 -1.89 0.74
C SER A 251 17.70 -1.56 0.42
N PRO A 252 17.97 -0.52 -0.39
CA PRO A 252 19.34 -0.16 -0.76
C PRO A 252 20.12 0.53 0.38
N ASN A 253 19.45 1.04 1.42
CA ASN A 253 20.12 1.74 2.52
C ASN A 253 19.26 1.75 3.80
N ALA A 254 19.93 1.55 4.93
CA ALA A 254 19.41 1.87 6.26
C ALA A 254 20.48 2.62 7.05
N ALA A 255 20.18 3.85 7.47
CA ALA A 255 21.09 4.71 8.22
C ALA A 255 20.32 5.73 9.04
N ASN A 256 20.93 6.21 10.14
CA ASN A 256 20.37 7.28 10.99
C ASN A 256 18.92 7.01 11.42
N SER A 257 18.66 5.79 11.89
CA SER A 257 17.33 5.34 12.35
C SER A 257 16.24 5.37 11.27
N ARG A 258 16.64 5.27 10.00
CA ARG A 258 15.73 5.19 8.85
C ARG A 258 16.12 4.07 7.90
N GLY A 259 15.12 3.54 7.20
CA GLY A 259 15.30 2.56 6.13
C GLY A 259 14.57 3.03 4.88
N LEU A 260 15.27 2.96 3.74
CA LEU A 260 14.70 3.22 2.42
C LEU A 260 14.35 1.89 1.77
N VAL A 261 13.15 1.78 1.20
CA VAL A 261 12.75 0.66 0.35
C VAL A 261 12.30 1.16 -1.02
N ARG A 262 12.57 0.36 -2.04
CA ARG A 262 12.11 0.57 -3.42
C ARG A 262 11.43 -0.69 -3.91
N GLY A 263 10.42 -0.51 -4.74
CA GLY A 263 9.61 -1.60 -5.24
C GLY A 263 9.30 -1.48 -6.73
N GLU A 264 9.32 -2.61 -7.41
CA GLU A 264 8.89 -2.77 -8.80
C GLU A 264 7.75 -3.79 -8.84
N ILE A 265 6.67 -3.47 -9.55
CA ILE A 265 5.47 -4.30 -9.59
C ILE A 265 5.26 -4.77 -11.03
N PHE A 266 5.15 -6.08 -11.21
CA PHE A 266 4.99 -6.72 -12.52
C PHE A 266 3.70 -7.53 -12.59
N ASP A 267 3.06 -7.58 -13.75
CA ASP A 267 2.02 -8.58 -14.02
C ASP A 267 2.63 -9.96 -14.32
N ARG A 268 1.79 -11.01 -14.40
CA ARG A 268 2.27 -12.37 -14.72
C ARG A 268 2.95 -12.51 -16.08
N SER A 269 2.66 -11.60 -17.01
CA SER A 269 3.26 -11.59 -18.35
C SER A 269 4.63 -10.89 -18.35
N GLY A 270 5.05 -10.34 -17.22
CA GLY A 270 6.31 -9.64 -17.06
C GLY A 270 6.23 -8.15 -17.39
N ASN A 271 5.06 -7.57 -17.62
CA ASN A 271 4.93 -6.13 -17.83
C ASN A 271 5.08 -5.39 -16.49
N MET A 272 5.93 -4.36 -16.46
CA MET A 272 6.13 -3.55 -15.27
C MET A 272 4.99 -2.54 -15.13
N VAL A 273 4.07 -2.74 -14.19
CA VAL A 273 2.83 -1.96 -14.08
C VAL A 273 2.98 -0.74 -13.17
N ALA A 274 3.86 -0.82 -12.16
CA ALA A 274 4.08 0.28 -11.23
C ALA A 274 5.47 0.22 -10.56
N SER A 275 5.86 1.34 -9.94
CA SER A 275 7.02 1.45 -9.04
C SER A 275 6.64 2.17 -7.76
N ALA A 276 7.27 1.81 -6.64
CA ALA A 276 7.05 2.42 -5.34
C ALA A 276 8.37 2.76 -4.64
N VAL A 277 8.37 3.79 -3.81
CA VAL A 277 9.48 4.16 -2.91
C VAL A 277 8.91 4.63 -1.58
N GLN A 278 9.56 4.24 -0.48
CA GLN A 278 9.17 4.61 0.88
C GLN A 278 10.39 4.68 1.79
N GLU A 279 10.53 5.75 2.56
CA GLU A 279 11.41 5.82 3.73
C GLU A 279 10.58 5.72 5.01
N GLY A 280 11.14 5.09 6.03
CA GLY A 280 10.50 5.01 7.33
C GLY A 280 11.49 5.05 8.47
N VAL A 281 11.02 5.45 9.64
CA VAL A 281 11.76 5.36 10.90
C VAL A 281 11.88 3.89 11.28
N MET A 282 13.08 3.49 11.73
CA MET A 282 13.39 2.17 12.26
C MET A 282 14.35 2.34 13.45
N ARG A 283 13.87 2.17 14.68
CA ARG A 283 14.69 2.40 15.88
C ARG A 283 14.17 1.70 17.13
N PHE A 284 15.03 1.52 18.11
CA PHE A 284 14.61 1.21 19.48
C PHE A 284 14.13 2.48 20.20
N LYS A 285 13.07 2.34 21.00
CA LYS A 285 12.55 3.35 21.93
C LYS A 285 13.31 3.32 23.25
#